data_AF-A0A8S1NDM5-F1
#
_entry.id   AF-A0A8S1NDM5-F1
#
_cell.length_a   1.000
_cell.length_b   1.000
_cell.length_c   1.000
_cell.angle_alpha   90.00
_cell.angle_beta   90.00
_cell.angle_gamma   90.00
#
_symmetry.space_group_name_H-M   'P 1'
#
loop_
_entity.id
_entity.type
_entity.pdbx_description
1 polymer ?
#
loop_
_entity_poly.entity_id
_entity_poly.type
_entity_poly.pdbx_seq_one_letter_code
_entity_poly.pdbx_strand_id
1 'polypeptide(L)'
;MDSQKYISPYAKLWEQKEWREVLITEIKTDNPNVKITNKAIIEQYFKRYMMLQPTDKSNLLVQHPGLLQVDKDKIDKVTNDTMQSLVNATAGCTVASLFFYKLLLSKRRIFYDFYRKGRFSFIKKPLSILVLFTTWGGALAYGYKQTIPFELFKQGMYKKYLIEYDKVYL
;
A
#
# COMPACT_ATOMS: atom_id res chain seq x y z
N MET A 1 -31.67 3.04 -15.21
CA MET A 1 -31.45 1.81 -14.41
C MET A 1 -31.04 2.26 -13.03
N ASP A 2 -31.98 2.19 -12.09
CA ASP A 2 -31.77 2.60 -10.71
C ASP A 2 -30.64 1.80 -10.09
N SER A 3 -29.56 2.49 -9.71
CA SER A 3 -28.53 1.92 -8.86
C SER A 3 -29.16 1.63 -7.51
N GLN A 4 -29.67 0.41 -7.31
CA GLN A 4 -29.99 -0.08 -5.98
C GLN A 4 -28.74 0.11 -5.12
N LYS A 5 -28.78 1.11 -4.23
CA LYS A 5 -27.83 1.26 -3.12
C LYS A 5 -28.03 0.06 -2.22
N TYR A 6 -27.37 -1.05 -2.56
CA TYR A 6 -27.27 -2.20 -1.69
C TYR A 6 -26.34 -1.80 -0.53
N ILE A 7 -26.92 -1.15 0.48
CA ILE A 7 -26.24 -0.86 1.74
C ILE A 7 -26.30 -2.16 2.52
N SER A 8 -25.32 -3.04 2.29
CA SER A 8 -25.17 -4.22 3.13
C SER A 8 -25.02 -3.75 4.59
N PRO A 9 -25.78 -4.31 5.55
CA PRO A 9 -25.61 -3.99 6.98
C PRO A 9 -24.19 -4.34 7.49
N TYR A 10 -23.42 -5.12 6.72
CA TYR A 10 -22.02 -5.43 6.97
C TYR A 10 -21.03 -4.41 6.37
N ALA A 11 -21.54 -3.37 5.70
CA ALA A 11 -20.74 -2.30 5.06
C ALA A 11 -20.08 -1.34 6.03
N LYS A 12 -20.48 -1.34 7.31
CA LYS A 12 -19.95 -0.41 8.30
C LYS A 12 -19.15 -1.19 9.33
N LEU A 13 -17.82 -1.15 9.20
CA LEU A 13 -16.90 -1.84 10.10
C LEU A 13 -17.15 -1.50 11.58
N TRP A 14 -17.52 -0.25 11.90
CA TRP A 14 -17.85 0.19 13.26
C TRP A 14 -19.20 -0.32 13.81
N GLU A 15 -20.09 -0.84 12.96
CA GLU A 15 -21.35 -1.48 13.40
C GLU A 15 -21.14 -2.97 13.74
N GLN A 16 -20.00 -3.56 13.37
CA GLN A 16 -19.68 -4.95 13.70
C GLN A 16 -19.46 -5.10 15.20
N LYS A 17 -20.00 -6.18 15.78
CA LYS A 17 -20.04 -6.40 17.24
C LYS A 17 -18.65 -6.28 17.88
N GLU A 18 -17.65 -6.93 17.30
CA GLU A 18 -16.26 -6.96 17.79
C GLU A 18 -15.65 -5.55 17.82
N TRP A 19 -15.78 -4.82 16.71
CA TRP A 19 -15.28 -3.44 16.62
C TRP A 19 -16.00 -2.51 17.59
N ARG A 20 -17.31 -2.68 17.74
CA ARG A 20 -18.11 -1.83 18.62
C ARG A 20 -17.73 -2.03 20.09
N GLU A 21 -17.46 -3.26 20.53
CA GLU A 21 -17.00 -3.55 21.89
C GLU A 21 -15.63 -2.92 22.19
N VAL A 22 -14.70 -3.00 21.23
CA VAL A 22 -13.37 -2.35 21.35
C VAL A 22 -13.52 -0.83 21.43
N LEU A 23 -14.29 -0.21 20.52
CA LEU A 23 -14.50 1.23 20.49
C LEU A 23 -15.19 1.76 21.76
N ILE A 24 -16.17 1.02 22.30
CA ILE A 24 -16.83 1.37 23.57
C ILE A 24 -15.84 1.32 24.74
N THR A 25 -14.95 0.32 24.75
CA THR A 25 -13.94 0.18 25.79
C THR A 25 -12.96 1.36 25.75
N GLU A 26 -12.46 1.71 24.56
CA GLU A 26 -11.57 2.87 24.38
C GLU A 26 -12.21 4.19 24.83
N ILE A 27 -13.47 4.44 24.45
CA ILE A 27 -14.19 5.66 24.86
C ILE A 27 -14.30 5.75 26.38
N LYS A 28 -14.59 4.62 27.05
CA LYS A 28 -14.69 4.57 28.51
C LYS A 28 -13.33 4.69 29.20
N THR A 29 -12.26 4.22 28.58
CA THR A 29 -10.89 4.39 29.08
C THR A 29 -10.44 5.84 28.98
N ASP A 30 -10.72 6.52 27.85
CA ASP A 30 -10.38 7.94 27.65
C ASP A 30 -11.25 8.85 28.51
N ASN A 31 -12.53 8.51 28.72
CA ASN A 31 -13.43 9.25 29.60
C ASN A 31 -14.53 8.34 30.21
N PRO A 32 -14.43 7.95 31.48
CA PRO A 32 -15.33 6.97 32.09
C PRO A 32 -16.78 7.46 32.24
N ASN A 33 -17.02 8.78 32.14
CA ASN A 33 -18.35 9.39 32.31
C ASN A 33 -19.04 9.73 30.97
N VAL A 34 -18.42 9.45 29.81
CA VAL A 34 -19.00 9.79 28.51
C VAL A 34 -20.19 8.88 28.19
N LYS A 35 -21.31 9.49 27.81
CA LYS A 35 -22.48 8.77 27.30
C LYS A 35 -22.12 8.11 25.97
N ILE A 36 -22.17 6.78 25.93
CA ILE A 36 -21.94 6.00 24.72
C ILE A 36 -23.10 6.23 23.73
N THR A 37 -22.87 7.13 22.78
CA THR A 37 -23.78 7.41 21.66
C THR A 37 -23.16 6.87 20.37
N ASN A 38 -24.00 6.61 19.35
CA ASN A 38 -23.48 6.20 18.03
C ASN A 38 -22.52 7.25 17.45
N LYS A 39 -22.74 8.54 17.71
CA LYS A 39 -21.84 9.62 17.29
C LYS A 39 -20.44 9.46 17.91
N ALA A 40 -20.34 9.17 19.20
CA ALA A 40 -19.07 8.96 19.89
C ALA A 40 -18.31 7.72 19.36
N ILE A 41 -19.03 6.62 19.08
CA ILE A 41 -18.45 5.40 18.49
C ILE A 41 -17.87 5.68 17.10
N ILE A 42 -18.62 6.41 16.29
CA ILE A 42 -18.20 6.83 14.95
C ILE A 42 -16.96 7.72 15.03
N GLU A 43 -16.97 8.77 15.86
CA GLU A 43 -15.82 9.67 16.03
C GLU A 43 -14.55 8.92 16.47
N GLN A 44 -14.66 8.00 17.43
CA GLN A 44 -13.53 7.19 17.89
C GLN A 44 -13.01 6.26 16.79
N TYR A 45 -13.90 5.63 16.01
CA TYR A 45 -13.52 4.81 14.87
C TYR A 45 -12.71 5.62 13.84
N PHE A 46 -13.15 6.83 13.51
CA PHE A 46 -12.44 7.68 12.55
C PHE A 46 -11.15 8.25 13.10
N LYS A 47 -11.08 8.56 14.40
CA LYS A 47 -9.83 8.91 15.09
C LYS A 47 -8.80 7.79 14.93
N ARG A 48 -9.21 6.53 15.12
CA ARG A 48 -8.37 5.36 14.91
C ARG A 48 -7.98 5.18 13.43
N TYR A 49 -8.93 5.30 12.51
CA TYR A 49 -8.67 5.25 11.07
C TYR A 49 -7.64 6.28 10.62
N MET A 50 -7.71 7.52 11.13
CA MET A 50 -6.77 8.58 10.79
C MET A 50 -5.33 8.28 11.26
N MET A 51 -5.17 7.49 12.33
CA MET A 51 -3.87 7.08 12.87
C MET A 51 -3.25 5.87 12.14
N LEU A 52 -4.02 5.16 11.30
CA LEU A 52 -3.51 4.00 10.58
C LEU A 52 -2.51 4.38 9.49
N GLN A 53 -1.49 3.53 9.31
CA GLN A 53 -0.61 3.66 8.15
C GLN A 53 -1.39 3.39 6.86
N PRO A 54 -0.98 3.97 5.72
CA PRO A 54 -1.68 3.78 4.44
C PRO A 54 -1.87 2.31 4.06
N THR A 55 -0.89 1.45 4.34
CA THR A 55 -0.96 0.00 4.08
C THR A 55 -2.02 -0.71 4.92
N ASP A 56 -2.20 -0.29 6.17
CA ASP A 56 -3.22 -0.86 7.06
C ASP A 56 -4.61 -0.44 6.62
N LYS A 57 -4.75 0.78 6.07
CA LYS A 57 -6.01 1.23 5.47
C LYS A 57 -6.40 0.33 4.30
N SER A 58 -5.49 0.01 3.37
CA SER A 58 -5.80 -0.93 2.27
C SER A 58 -6.18 -2.33 2.78
N ASN A 59 -5.58 -2.80 3.87
CA ASN A 59 -5.93 -4.10 4.44
C ASN A 59 -7.37 -4.14 4.99
N LEU A 60 -7.85 -3.04 5.59
CA LEU A 60 -9.24 -2.92 6.03
C LEU A 60 -10.23 -3.08 4.87
N LEU A 61 -9.87 -2.64 3.67
CA LEU A 61 -10.68 -2.79 2.46
C LEU A 61 -10.73 -4.26 2.00
N VAL A 62 -9.59 -4.95 1.99
CA VAL A 62 -9.49 -6.35 1.54
C VAL A 62 -10.17 -7.31 2.52
N GLN A 63 -10.12 -7.02 3.82
CA GLN A 63 -10.76 -7.81 4.88
C GLN A 63 -12.23 -7.45 5.10
N HIS A 64 -12.77 -6.51 4.33
CA HIS A 64 -14.13 -6.05 4.50
C HIS A 64 -15.14 -7.18 4.18
N PRO A 65 -16.03 -7.58 5.09
CA PRO A 65 -16.90 -8.76 4.89
C PRO A 65 -17.94 -8.59 3.77
N GLY A 66 -18.27 -7.35 3.43
CA GLY A 66 -19.11 -7.02 2.27
C GLY A 66 -18.35 -6.80 0.95
N LEU A 67 -17.04 -7.13 0.88
CA LEU A 67 -16.25 -6.95 -0.34
C LEU A 67 -16.84 -7.80 -1.48
N LEU A 68 -17.14 -7.16 -2.61
CA LEU A 68 -17.66 -7.87 -3.78
C LEU A 68 -16.48 -8.43 -4.57
N GLN A 69 -16.69 -9.58 -5.22
CA GLN A 69 -15.65 -10.20 -6.05
C GLN A 69 -15.14 -9.26 -7.16
N VAL A 70 -16.04 -8.51 -7.80
CA VAL A 70 -15.67 -7.52 -8.84
C VAL A 70 -14.78 -6.41 -8.29
N ASP A 71 -14.95 -6.03 -7.03
CA ASP A 71 -14.11 -5.00 -6.40
C ASP A 71 -12.77 -5.59 -5.93
N LYS A 72 -12.75 -6.86 -5.52
CA LYS A 72 -11.51 -7.61 -5.27
C LYS A 72 -10.64 -7.68 -6.52
N ASP A 73 -11.22 -8.03 -7.66
CA ASP A 73 -10.47 -8.09 -8.93
C ASP A 73 -9.89 -6.72 -9.33
N LYS A 74 -10.57 -5.61 -8.99
CA LYS A 74 -10.05 -4.25 -9.18
C LYS A 74 -8.88 -3.94 -8.25
N ILE A 75 -8.96 -4.33 -6.98
CA ILE A 75 -7.88 -4.14 -6.01
C ILE A 75 -6.65 -4.94 -6.45
N ASP A 76 -6.84 -6.17 -6.88
CA ASP A 76 -5.78 -7.04 -7.38
C ASP A 76 -5.15 -6.43 -8.65
N LYS A 77 -5.97 -5.88 -9.55
CA LYS A 77 -5.48 -5.17 -10.73
C LYS A 77 -4.61 -3.95 -10.37
N VAL A 78 -5.09 -3.07 -9.49
CA VAL A 78 -4.32 -1.90 -9.02
C VAL A 78 -3.00 -2.31 -8.38
N THR A 79 -3.02 -3.36 -7.57
CA THR A 79 -1.83 -3.91 -6.92
C THR A 79 -0.84 -4.44 -7.96
N ASN A 80 -1.31 -5.21 -8.94
CA ASN A 80 -0.49 -5.76 -10.01
C ASN A 80 0.09 -4.66 -10.91
N ASP A 81 -0.70 -3.68 -11.32
CA ASP A 81 -0.25 -2.55 -12.14
C ASP A 81 0.84 -1.74 -11.39
N THR A 82 0.64 -1.51 -10.08
CA THR A 82 1.63 -0.83 -9.23
C THR A 82 2.93 -1.65 -9.10
N MET A 83 2.82 -2.95 -8.88
CA MET A 83 3.99 -3.84 -8.80
C MET A 83 4.73 -3.93 -10.14
N GLN A 84 4.01 -3.95 -11.25
CA GLN A 84 4.62 -3.92 -12.58
C GLN A 84 5.33 -2.59 -12.84
N SER A 85 4.76 -1.47 -12.41
CA SER A 85 5.42 -0.16 -12.48
C SER A 85 6.70 -0.12 -11.62
N LEU A 86 6.69 -0.73 -10.43
CA LEU A 86 7.88 -0.89 -9.58
C LEU A 86 8.98 -1.67 -10.32
N VAL A 87 8.63 -2.81 -10.95
CA VAL A 87 9.58 -3.62 -11.72
C VAL A 87 10.16 -2.83 -12.89
N ASN A 88 9.31 -2.10 -13.63
CA ASN A 88 9.74 -1.26 -14.75
C ASN A 88 10.65 -0.13 -14.30
N ALA A 89 10.33 0.55 -13.20
CA ALA A 89 11.17 1.60 -12.62
C ALA A 89 12.52 1.03 -12.14
N THR A 90 12.50 -0.14 -11.49
CA THR A 90 13.71 -0.85 -11.05
C THR A 90 14.60 -1.22 -12.23
N ALA A 91 14.02 -1.74 -13.32
CA ALA A 91 14.72 -2.02 -14.56
C ALA A 91 15.33 -0.75 -15.17
N GLY A 92 14.56 0.34 -15.23
CA GLY A 92 15.02 1.65 -15.71
C GLY A 92 16.22 2.19 -14.93
N CYS A 93 16.15 2.19 -13.60
CA CYS A 93 17.26 2.61 -12.73
C CYS A 93 18.49 1.71 -12.88
N THR A 94 18.29 0.41 -13.07
CA THR A 94 19.38 -0.55 -13.31
C THR A 94 20.08 -0.27 -14.63
N VAL A 95 19.33 -0.07 -15.73
CA VAL A 95 19.88 0.26 -17.05
C VAL A 95 20.61 1.61 -17.01
N ALA A 96 20.03 2.63 -16.37
CA ALA A 96 20.66 3.93 -16.19
C ALA A 96 21.98 3.82 -15.42
N SER A 97 22.01 3.05 -14.33
CA SER A 97 23.22 2.80 -13.53
C SER A 97 24.31 2.10 -14.35
N LEU A 98 23.94 1.13 -15.19
CA LEU A 98 24.88 0.46 -16.11
C LEU A 98 25.42 1.43 -17.17
N PHE A 99 24.58 2.33 -17.66
CA PHE A 99 24.99 3.39 -18.61
C PHE A 99 25.99 4.36 -17.96
N PHE A 100 25.70 4.85 -16.75
CA PHE A 100 26.64 5.68 -15.98
C PHE A 100 27.96 4.96 -15.69
N TYR A 101 27.90 3.68 -15.33
CA TYR A 101 29.09 2.86 -15.16
C TYR A 101 29.92 2.80 -16.45
N LYS A 102 29.27 2.57 -17.60
CA LYS A 102 29.95 2.49 -18.91
C LYS A 102 30.60 3.82 -19.29
N LEU A 103 29.93 4.95 -19.09
CA LEU A 103 30.46 6.26 -19.48
C LEU A 103 31.55 6.79 -18.54
N LEU A 104 31.36 6.66 -17.22
CA LEU A 104 32.19 7.37 -16.22
C LEU A 104 33.18 6.46 -15.49
N LEU A 105 32.80 5.21 -15.22
CA LEU A 105 33.54 4.34 -14.29
C LEU A 105 34.34 3.24 -14.99
N SER A 106 33.93 2.82 -16.19
CA SER A 106 34.57 1.73 -16.95
C SER A 106 36.04 2.01 -17.30
N LYS A 107 36.41 3.30 -17.42
CA LYS A 107 37.78 3.75 -17.71
C LYS A 107 38.70 3.76 -16.48
N ARG A 108 38.17 3.58 -15.27
CA ARG A 108 38.98 3.54 -14.04
C ARG A 108 39.54 2.14 -13.81
N ARG A 109 40.85 2.08 -13.53
CA ARG A 109 41.64 0.85 -13.39
C ARG A 109 41.05 -0.16 -12.39
N ILE A 110 40.52 0.33 -11.27
CA ILE A 110 39.92 -0.48 -10.20
C ILE A 110 38.74 -1.31 -10.71
N PHE A 111 37.80 -0.67 -11.42
CA PHE A 111 36.62 -1.36 -11.95
C PHE A 111 36.97 -2.27 -13.12
N TYR A 112 37.90 -1.84 -13.97
CA TYR A 112 38.40 -2.65 -15.07
C TYR A 112 39.08 -3.94 -14.58
N ASP A 113 39.95 -3.85 -13.56
CA ASP A 113 40.62 -5.00 -12.97
C ASP A 113 39.63 -5.92 -12.23
N PHE A 114 38.62 -5.38 -11.54
CA PHE A 114 37.62 -6.16 -10.81
C PHE A 114 36.79 -7.09 -11.71
N TYR A 115 36.36 -6.59 -12.87
CA TYR A 115 35.53 -7.35 -13.82
C TYR A 115 36.33 -8.18 -14.84
N ARG A 116 37.62 -7.87 -15.07
CA ARG A 116 38.47 -8.58 -16.05
C ARG A 116 39.42 -9.61 -15.42
N LYS A 117 39.88 -9.42 -14.18
CA LYS A 117 40.73 -10.41 -13.48
C LYS A 117 39.90 -11.45 -12.72
N GLY A 118 40.15 -12.73 -13.06
CA GLY A 118 39.64 -13.90 -12.35
C GLY A 118 38.82 -14.86 -13.22
N ARG A 119 38.98 -16.17 -12.97
CA ARG A 119 38.33 -17.27 -13.70
C ARG A 119 36.79 -17.17 -13.75
N PHE A 120 36.16 -16.42 -12.84
CA PHE A 120 34.69 -16.32 -12.70
C PHE A 120 34.07 -15.03 -13.26
N SER A 121 34.75 -14.32 -14.17
CA SER A 121 34.24 -13.07 -14.74
C SER A 121 32.85 -13.18 -15.41
N PHE A 122 32.51 -14.37 -15.91
CA PHE A 122 31.20 -14.69 -16.48
C PHE A 122 30.07 -14.78 -15.44
N ILE A 123 30.39 -15.06 -14.17
CA ILE A 123 29.42 -15.10 -13.05
C ILE A 123 29.33 -13.73 -12.37
N LYS A 124 30.47 -13.04 -12.22
CA LYS A 124 30.53 -11.74 -11.54
C LYS A 124 29.60 -10.71 -12.18
N LYS A 125 29.57 -10.62 -13.51
CA LYS A 125 28.75 -9.64 -14.25
C LYS A 125 27.24 -9.81 -14.02
N PRO A 126 26.62 -10.98 -14.29
CA PRO A 126 25.19 -11.15 -14.04
C PRO A 126 24.86 -11.03 -12.56
N LEU A 127 25.73 -11.49 -11.66
CA LEU A 127 25.52 -11.33 -10.22
C LEU A 127 25.51 -9.86 -9.79
N SER A 128 26.43 -9.04 -10.30
CA SER A 128 26.44 -7.60 -10.03
C SER A 128 25.19 -6.89 -10.56
N ILE A 129 24.68 -7.29 -11.73
CA ILE A 129 23.42 -6.76 -12.28
C ILE A 129 22.23 -7.17 -11.39
N LEU A 130 22.18 -8.42 -10.96
CA LEU A 130 21.14 -8.91 -10.06
C LEU A 130 21.15 -8.17 -8.72
N VAL A 131 22.33 -8.00 -8.11
CA VAL A 131 22.49 -7.23 -6.86
C VAL A 131 22.07 -5.78 -7.05
N LEU A 132 22.40 -5.16 -8.18
CA LEU A 132 22.00 -3.80 -8.48
C LEU A 132 20.48 -3.68 -8.64
N PHE A 133 19.86 -4.63 -9.34
CA PHE A 133 18.43 -4.71 -9.52
C PHE A 133 17.69 -4.91 -8.18
N THR A 134 18.14 -5.84 -7.34
CA THR A 134 17.52 -6.07 -6.02
C THR A 134 17.70 -4.89 -5.09
N THR A 135 18.85 -4.19 -5.17
CA THR A 135 19.11 -2.98 -4.37
C THR A 135 18.15 -1.85 -4.75
N TRP A 136 17.98 -1.57 -6.05
CA TRP A 136 17.00 -0.59 -6.53
C TRP A 136 15.57 -1.01 -6.20
N GLY A 137 15.25 -2.30 -6.37
CA GLY A 137 13.92 -2.84 -6.04
C GLY A 137 13.59 -2.65 -4.56
N GLY A 138 14.53 -2.93 -3.66
CA GLY A 138 14.38 -2.69 -2.23
C GLY A 138 14.19 -1.20 -1.89
N ALA A 139 14.99 -0.32 -2.52
CA ALA A 139 14.91 1.12 -2.30
C ALA A 139 13.57 1.72 -2.77
N LEU A 140 13.03 1.24 -3.90
CA LEU A 140 11.79 1.75 -4.48
C LEU A 140 10.53 1.10 -3.89
N ALA A 141 10.64 -0.12 -3.33
CA ALA A 141 9.49 -0.89 -2.85
C ALA A 141 8.65 -0.13 -1.80
N TYR A 142 9.28 0.62 -0.90
CA TYR A 142 8.55 1.36 0.14
C TYR A 142 7.62 2.43 -0.46
N GLY A 143 8.12 3.21 -1.42
CA GLY A 143 7.33 4.25 -2.08
C GLY A 143 6.15 3.69 -2.86
N TYR A 144 6.38 2.62 -3.62
CA TYR A 144 5.33 1.94 -4.40
C TYR A 144 4.30 1.20 -3.53
N LYS A 145 4.67 0.74 -2.32
CA LYS A 145 3.67 0.20 -1.38
C LYS A 145 2.73 1.28 -0.84
N GLN A 146 3.18 2.54 -0.75
CA GLN A 146 2.33 3.65 -0.33
C GLN A 146 1.41 4.18 -1.45
N THR A 147 1.69 3.90 -2.73
CA THR A 147 0.83 4.36 -3.83
C THR A 147 -0.45 3.55 -3.96
N ILE A 148 -0.43 2.25 -3.62
CA ILE A 148 -1.61 1.37 -3.65
C ILE A 148 -2.82 1.96 -2.90
N PRO A 149 -2.72 2.31 -1.61
CA PRO A 149 -3.86 2.89 -0.89
C PRO A 149 -4.33 4.23 -1.49
N PHE A 150 -3.42 5.00 -2.07
CA PHE A 150 -3.78 6.25 -2.74
C PHE A 150 -4.54 6.03 -4.05
N GLU A 151 -4.16 5.03 -4.84
CA GLU A 151 -4.89 4.66 -6.06
C GLU A 151 -6.28 4.09 -5.73
N LEU A 152 -6.39 3.26 -4.69
CA LEU A 152 -7.67 2.77 -4.18
C LEU A 152 -8.56 3.91 -3.66
N PHE A 153 -7.97 4.94 -3.05
CA PHE A 153 -8.67 6.16 -2.64
C PHE A 153 -9.19 6.95 -3.84
N LYS A 154 -8.36 7.18 -4.87
CA LYS A 154 -8.79 7.85 -6.11
C LYS A 154 -9.96 7.15 -6.79
N GLN A 155 -10.01 5.82 -6.72
CA GLN A 155 -11.11 5.02 -7.27
C GLN A 155 -12.38 5.02 -6.38
N GLY A 156 -12.36 5.70 -5.24
CA GLY A 156 -13.51 5.82 -4.34
C GLY A 156 -13.84 4.55 -3.56
N MET A 157 -12.92 3.58 -3.50
CA MET A 157 -13.16 2.27 -2.87
C MET A 157 -13.41 2.41 -1.36
N TYR A 158 -12.65 3.26 -0.67
CA TYR A 158 -12.84 3.52 0.77
C TYR A 158 -14.19 4.14 1.09
N LYS A 159 -14.67 5.04 0.23
CA LYS A 159 -15.99 5.67 0.34
C LYS A 159 -17.11 4.65 0.09
N LYS A 160 -16.94 3.79 -0.92
CA LYS A 160 -17.91 2.73 -1.25
C LYS A 160 -18.14 1.76 -0.08
N TYR A 161 -17.08 1.45 0.68
CA TYR A 161 -17.14 0.58 1.85
C TYR A 161 -17.23 1.33 3.19
N LEU A 162 -17.56 2.64 3.17
CA LEU A 162 -17.77 3.45 4.38
C LEU A 162 -16.60 3.37 5.39
N ILE A 163 -15.39 3.13 4.88
CA ILE A 163 -14.15 3.05 5.67
C ILE A 163 -13.63 4.47 6.00
N GLU A 164 -14.00 5.46 5.17
CA GLU A 164 -13.62 6.86 5.33
C GLU A 164 -14.83 7.77 5.58
N TYR A 165 -14.60 8.84 6.35
CA TYR A 165 -15.56 9.93 6.52
C TYR A 165 -15.63 10.70 5.20
N ASP A 166 -16.66 10.46 4.41
CA ASP A 166 -17.16 11.54 3.59
C ASP A 166 -17.55 12.66 4.57
N LYS A 167 -17.36 13.94 4.23
CA LYS A 167 -17.95 15.05 4.99
C LYS A 167 -19.47 14.88 4.96
N VAL A 168 -20.01 13.99 5.78
CA VAL A 168 -21.40 13.96 6.15
C VAL A 168 -21.52 15.19 7.03
N TYR A 169 -22.04 16.25 6.44
CA TYR A 169 -22.66 17.33 7.18
C TYR A 169 -23.59 16.67 8.21
N LEU A 170 -23.10 16.59 9.45
CA LEU A 170 -23.91 16.36 10.64
C LEU A 170 -24.77 17.61 10.87
#